data_AF-A0AA88XKM5-F1
#
_entry.id   AF-A0AA88XKM5-F1
#
_cell.length_a   1.000
_cell.length_b   1.000
_cell.length_c   1.000
_cell.angle_alpha   90.00
_cell.angle_beta   90.00
_cell.angle_gamma   90.00
#
_symmetry.space_group_name_H-M   'P 1'
#
loop_
_entity.id
_entity.type
_entity.pdbx_description
1 polymer ?
#
loop_
_entity_poly.entity_id
_entity_poly.type
_entity_poly.pdbx_seq_one_letter_code
_entity_poly.pdbx_strand_id
1 'polypeptide(L)'
;MSLTAIGCYIGRIDRTIFIVEEIFNSADQFMSFEIVQLLDDIYKGCIGVVLFISILQLLQPLSFNYYIYVMKASIAISKQDLGSFGFFTAIPLAAFASLTFCTLSHQSYSFRDLPSSFLSLFRTMLAMVRFQDIFESDDAFDMIVFTIFIFTMAIILVNIFVCILNDSFAYIREKGGNLTETEPFDTDLNEHFWWKVNQALNVCSKGKNDDTGANYSSDEHRRSFQQNMMQLDQMVITLFFLHFEG
;
A
#
# COMPACT_ATOMS: atom_id res chain seq x y z
N MET A 1 -18.15 8.77 6.19
CA MET A 1 -17.09 9.52 6.90
C MET A 1 -17.44 9.79 8.36
N SER A 2 -18.49 10.55 8.68
CA SER A 2 -18.96 10.69 10.09
C SER A 2 -19.38 9.35 10.71
N LEU A 3 -20.18 8.56 9.98
CA LEU A 3 -20.65 7.23 10.41
C LEU A 3 -19.52 6.22 10.66
N THR A 4 -18.46 6.24 9.85
CA THR A 4 -17.35 5.30 9.98
C THR A 4 -16.47 5.62 11.18
N ALA A 5 -16.22 6.91 11.44
CA ALA A 5 -15.54 7.39 12.63
C ALA A 5 -16.35 7.13 13.92
N ILE A 6 -17.66 7.37 13.86
CA ILE A 6 -18.60 7.09 14.94
C ILE A 6 -18.69 5.58 15.21
N GLY A 7 -18.76 4.75 14.18
CA GLY A 7 -18.77 3.29 14.30
C GLY A 7 -17.50 2.72 14.91
N CYS A 8 -16.33 3.27 14.55
CA CYS A 8 -15.04 2.90 15.16
C CYS A 8 -14.96 3.31 16.64
N TYR A 9 -15.52 4.47 16.99
CA TYR A 9 -15.55 4.97 18.37
C TYR A 9 -16.50 4.14 19.25
N ILE A 10 -17.70 3.82 18.75
CA ILE A 10 -18.70 2.99 19.44
C ILE A 10 -18.16 1.56 19.60
N GLY A 11 -17.55 0.99 18.56
CA GLY A 11 -16.92 -0.33 18.62
C GLY A 11 -15.78 -0.45 19.64
N ARG A 12 -15.01 0.63 19.86
CA ARG A 12 -14.00 0.67 20.95
C ARG A 12 -14.65 0.66 22.34
N ILE A 13 -15.78 1.34 22.51
CA ILE A 13 -16.47 1.50 23.79
C ILE A 13 -17.23 0.22 24.18
N ASP A 14 -18.04 -0.35 23.28
CA ASP A 14 -18.82 -1.56 23.57
C ASP A 14 -17.95 -2.74 23.99
N ARG A 15 -16.78 -2.86 23.37
CA ARG A 15 -15.87 -3.97 23.65
C ARG A 15 -15.08 -3.79 24.95
N THR A 16 -14.77 -2.54 25.31
CA THR A 16 -14.12 -2.24 26.60
C THR A 16 -15.08 -2.55 27.75
N ILE A 17 -16.38 -2.32 27.56
CA ILE A 17 -17.43 -2.61 28.55
C ILE A 17 -17.62 -4.13 28.69
N PHE A 18 -17.70 -4.86 27.56
CA PHE A 18 -17.89 -6.31 27.57
C PHE A 18 -16.77 -7.07 28.32
N ILE A 19 -15.51 -6.67 28.10
CA ILE A 19 -14.35 -7.32 28.74
C ILE A 19 -14.30 -7.04 30.25
N VAL A 20 -14.64 -5.81 30.66
CA VAL A 20 -14.68 -5.46 32.09
C VAL A 20 -15.80 -6.22 32.80
N GLU A 21 -16.97 -6.36 32.18
CA GLU A 21 -18.12 -7.06 32.75
C GLU A 21 -17.86 -8.57 32.90
N GLU A 22 -17.18 -9.20 31.93
CA GLU A 22 -16.84 -10.62 31.96
C GLU A 22 -15.80 -10.99 33.03
N ILE A 23 -14.88 -10.06 33.36
CA ILE A 23 -13.91 -10.20 34.45
C ILE A 23 -14.58 -10.09 35.83
N PHE A 24 -15.58 -9.20 35.97
CA PHE A 24 -16.30 -9.03 37.24
C PHE A 24 -17.28 -10.18 37.53
N ASN A 25 -17.82 -10.85 36.50
CA ASN A 25 -18.85 -11.87 36.67
C ASN A 25 -18.30 -13.29 36.91
N SER A 26 -16.99 -13.52 36.76
CA SER A 26 -16.37 -14.86 36.80
C SER A 26 -15.27 -15.00 37.86
N ALA A 27 -15.48 -14.42 39.04
CA ALA A 27 -14.44 -14.29 40.07
C ALA A 27 -14.12 -15.55 40.90
N ASP A 28 -14.78 -16.71 40.69
CA ASP A 28 -14.68 -17.85 41.65
C ASP A 28 -14.54 -19.27 41.04
N GLN A 29 -14.10 -19.43 39.79
CA GLN A 29 -13.82 -20.77 39.26
C GLN A 29 -12.58 -20.80 38.37
N PHE A 30 -11.68 -21.75 38.62
CA PHE A 30 -10.53 -22.03 37.76
C PHE A 30 -11.01 -22.58 36.41
N MET A 31 -11.37 -21.67 35.51
CA MET A 31 -11.71 -21.95 34.12
C MET A 31 -10.42 -22.09 33.32
N SER A 32 -10.32 -23.13 32.47
CA SER A 32 -9.21 -23.27 31.54
C SER A 32 -9.18 -22.05 30.60
N PHE A 33 -8.15 -21.21 30.72
CA PHE A 33 -8.00 -19.95 29.97
C PHE A 33 -7.80 -20.12 28.46
N GLU A 34 -7.70 -21.34 27.96
CA GLU A 34 -7.39 -21.62 26.55
C GLU A 34 -8.47 -21.10 25.58
N ILE A 35 -9.76 -21.27 25.93
CA ILE A 35 -10.86 -20.77 25.08
C ILE A 35 -10.97 -19.24 25.14
N VAL A 36 -10.68 -18.66 26.31
CA VAL A 36 -10.69 -17.21 26.54
C VAL A 36 -9.53 -16.56 25.77
N GLN A 37 -8.35 -17.18 25.78
CA GLN A 37 -7.19 -16.72 25.03
C GLN A 37 -7.43 -16.78 23.52
N LEU A 38 -8.03 -17.86 23.00
CA LEU A 38 -8.40 -17.96 21.58
C LEU A 38 -9.36 -16.84 21.18
N LEU A 39 -10.38 -16.57 22.00
CA LEU A 39 -11.36 -15.53 21.73
C LEU A 39 -10.72 -14.13 21.78
N ASP A 40 -9.81 -13.90 22.72
CA ASP A 40 -9.05 -12.65 22.84
C ASP A 40 -8.09 -12.42 21.67
N ASP A 41 -7.43 -13.48 21.16
CA ASP A 41 -6.55 -13.39 19.98
C ASP A 41 -7.34 -13.05 18.71
N ILE A 42 -8.51 -13.69 18.51
CA ILE A 42 -9.42 -13.35 17.40
C ILE A 42 -9.91 -11.91 17.54
N TYR A 43 -10.27 -11.49 18.76
CA TYR A 43 -10.74 -10.15 19.04
C TYR A 43 -9.67 -9.09 18.77
N LYS A 44 -8.43 -9.28 19.24
CA LYS A 44 -7.27 -8.45 18.92
C LYS A 44 -7.03 -8.36 17.41
N GLY A 45 -7.16 -9.48 16.69
CA GLY A 45 -7.10 -9.53 15.23
C GLY A 45 -8.18 -8.64 14.58
N CYS A 46 -9.43 -8.77 15.03
CA CYS A 46 -10.54 -7.94 14.52
C CYS A 46 -10.32 -6.45 14.77
N ILE A 47 -9.87 -6.05 15.97
CA ILE A 47 -9.54 -4.65 16.27
C ILE A 47 -8.40 -4.18 15.35
N GLY A 48 -7.36 -5.00 15.16
CA GLY A 48 -6.24 -4.68 14.27
C GLY A 48 -6.70 -4.37 12.86
N VAL A 49 -7.62 -5.17 12.31
CA VAL A 49 -8.22 -4.93 10.98
C VAL A 49 -9.04 -3.64 10.96
N VAL A 50 -9.88 -3.39 11.97
CA VAL A 50 -10.68 -2.15 12.05
C VAL A 50 -9.79 -0.92 12.16
N LEU A 51 -8.72 -0.98 12.96
CA LEU A 51 -7.73 0.08 13.08
C LEU A 51 -6.95 0.28 11.77
N PHE A 52 -6.56 -0.80 11.10
CA PHE A 52 -5.91 -0.73 9.80
C PHE A 52 -6.79 -0.02 8.76
N ILE A 53 -8.06 -0.40 8.66
CA ILE A 53 -9.04 0.26 7.77
C ILE A 53 -9.23 1.73 8.19
N SER A 54 -9.28 2.03 9.49
CA SER A 54 -9.38 3.40 9.99
C SER A 54 -8.17 4.24 9.62
N ILE A 55 -6.96 3.65 9.66
CA ILE A 55 -5.73 4.29 9.20
C ILE A 55 -5.80 4.53 7.70
N LEU A 56 -6.21 3.55 6.88
CA LEU A 56 -6.40 3.74 5.44
C LEU A 56 -7.39 4.88 5.12
N GLN A 57 -8.45 5.04 5.92
CA GLN A 57 -9.36 6.17 5.79
C GLN A 57 -8.73 7.49 6.24
N LEU A 58 -7.82 7.47 7.22
CA LEU A 58 -7.02 8.63 7.61
C LEU A 58 -5.99 9.04 6.55
N LEU A 59 -5.64 8.17 5.60
CA LEU A 59 -4.84 8.54 4.42
C LEU A 59 -5.67 9.31 3.36
N GLN A 60 -7.01 9.27 3.41
CA GLN A 60 -7.85 9.92 2.41
C GLN A 60 -7.71 11.46 2.39
N PRO A 61 -7.65 12.17 3.53
CA PRO A 61 -7.33 13.60 3.57
C PRO A 61 -5.92 13.94 3.07
N LEU A 62 -4.97 13.00 3.04
CA LEU A 62 -3.60 13.27 2.60
C LEU A 62 -3.49 13.54 1.08
N SER A 63 -4.55 13.28 0.30
CA SER A 63 -4.60 13.60 -1.13
C SER A 63 -4.73 15.09 -1.45
N PHE A 64 -4.60 16.01 -0.48
CA PHE A 64 -4.39 17.44 -0.77
C PHE A 64 -3.08 17.70 -1.51
N ASN A 65 -2.13 16.76 -1.48
CA ASN A 65 -0.95 16.79 -2.33
C ASN A 65 -1.28 16.20 -3.72
N TYR A 66 -1.09 17.01 -4.77
CA TYR A 66 -1.30 16.62 -6.17
C TYR A 66 -0.60 15.30 -6.54
N TYR A 67 0.62 15.07 -6.06
CA TYR A 67 1.37 13.83 -6.34
C TYR A 67 0.71 12.60 -5.70
N ILE A 68 0.22 12.73 -4.47
CA ILE A 68 -0.50 11.66 -3.75
C ILE A 68 -1.87 11.41 -4.39
N TYR A 69 -2.55 12.48 -4.82
CA TYR A 69 -3.82 12.38 -5.55
C TYR A 69 -3.67 11.59 -6.85
N VAL A 70 -2.71 11.96 -7.70
CA VAL A 70 -2.47 11.29 -8.99
C VAL A 70 -2.17 9.81 -8.76
N MET A 71 -1.30 9.47 -7.80
CA MET A 71 -1.01 8.07 -7.46
C MET A 71 -2.27 7.31 -6.97
N LYS A 72 -3.08 7.92 -6.11
CA LYS A 72 -4.33 7.32 -5.62
C LYS A 72 -5.31 7.08 -6.76
N ALA A 73 -5.44 8.03 -7.67
CA ALA A 73 -6.28 7.89 -8.85
C ALA A 73 -5.74 6.80 -9.80
N SER A 74 -4.42 6.67 -9.97
CA SER A 74 -3.78 5.63 -10.80
C SER A 74 -4.10 4.25 -10.30
N ILE A 75 -4.04 4.04 -8.99
CA ILE A 75 -4.40 2.77 -8.35
C ILE A 75 -5.91 2.52 -8.46
N ALA A 76 -6.75 3.56 -8.32
CA ALA A 76 -8.20 3.41 -8.38
C ALA A 76 -8.72 3.06 -9.79
N ILE A 77 -8.10 3.59 -10.84
CA ILE A 77 -8.44 3.29 -12.24
C ILE A 77 -7.90 1.91 -12.64
N SER A 78 -6.65 1.59 -12.28
CA SER A 78 -6.06 0.27 -12.57
C SER A 78 -6.67 -0.89 -11.78
N LYS A 79 -7.55 -0.64 -10.78
CA LYS A 79 -8.05 -1.70 -9.89
C LYS A 79 -8.67 -2.90 -10.62
N GLN A 80 -9.35 -2.66 -11.73
CA GLN A 80 -10.01 -3.71 -12.51
C GLN A 80 -8.99 -4.54 -13.29
N ASP A 81 -7.99 -3.88 -13.87
CA ASP A 81 -6.90 -4.54 -14.59
C ASP A 81 -6.00 -5.32 -13.63
N LEU A 82 -5.79 -4.77 -12.42
CA LEU A 82 -5.04 -5.42 -11.35
C LEU A 82 -5.73 -6.68 -10.82
N GLY A 83 -7.06 -6.65 -10.71
CA GLY A 83 -7.85 -7.83 -10.36
C GLY A 83 -7.73 -8.94 -11.41
N SER A 84 -7.78 -8.57 -12.69
CA SER A 84 -7.60 -9.50 -13.81
C SER A 84 -6.17 -10.08 -13.84
N PHE A 85 -5.16 -9.23 -13.60
CA PHE A 85 -3.77 -9.64 -13.46
C PHE A 85 -3.59 -10.67 -12.32
N GLY A 86 -4.20 -10.44 -11.17
CA GLY A 86 -4.16 -11.40 -10.06
C GLY A 86 -4.70 -12.78 -10.45
N PHE A 87 -5.79 -12.83 -11.22
CA PHE A 87 -6.31 -14.09 -11.75
C PHE A 87 -5.35 -14.77 -12.74
N PHE A 88 -4.73 -14.00 -13.64
CA PHE A 88 -3.73 -14.55 -14.56
C PHE A 88 -2.47 -15.05 -13.85
N THR A 89 -2.01 -14.39 -12.79
CA THR A 89 -0.88 -14.85 -11.96
C THR A 89 -1.23 -16.09 -11.13
N ALA A 90 -2.50 -16.27 -10.77
CA ALA A 90 -2.95 -17.45 -10.03
C ALA A 90 -2.82 -18.75 -10.83
N ILE A 91 -2.89 -18.70 -12.18
CA ILE A 91 -2.78 -19.89 -13.05
C ILE A 91 -1.40 -20.56 -12.92
N PRO A 92 -0.27 -19.88 -13.20
CA PRO A 92 1.05 -20.49 -12.99
C PRO A 92 1.27 -20.83 -11.51
N LEU A 93 0.70 -20.07 -10.57
CA LEU A 93 0.84 -20.36 -9.14
C LEU A 93 0.18 -21.70 -8.78
N ALA A 94 -1.03 -21.96 -9.28
CA ALA A 94 -1.72 -23.23 -9.12
C ALA A 94 -0.99 -24.38 -9.84
N ALA A 95 -0.42 -24.14 -11.02
CA ALA A 95 0.37 -25.13 -11.74
C ALA A 95 1.60 -25.57 -10.94
N PHE A 96 2.39 -24.61 -10.44
CA PHE A 96 3.54 -24.90 -9.58
C PHE A 96 3.13 -25.49 -8.22
N ALA A 97 1.97 -25.10 -7.66
CA ALA A 97 1.43 -25.70 -6.44
C ALA A 97 1.10 -27.19 -6.63
N SER A 98 0.52 -27.55 -7.77
CA SER A 98 0.23 -28.95 -8.09
C SER A 98 1.50 -29.78 -8.32
N LEU A 99 2.52 -29.18 -8.96
CA LEU A 99 3.81 -29.80 -9.19
C LEU A 99 4.55 -30.05 -7.88
N THR A 100 4.69 -29.02 -7.05
CA THR A 100 5.37 -29.12 -5.74
C THR A 100 4.61 -30.00 -4.75
N PHE A 101 3.28 -30.04 -4.81
CA PHE A 101 2.50 -31.03 -4.07
C PHE A 101 2.90 -32.47 -4.48
N CYS A 102 3.06 -32.73 -5.78
CA CYS A 102 3.47 -34.05 -6.25
C CYS A 102 4.90 -34.41 -5.84
N THR A 103 5.85 -33.47 -5.95
CA THR A 103 7.28 -33.74 -5.73
C THR A 103 7.68 -33.65 -4.24
N LEU A 104 7.12 -32.71 -3.47
CA LEU A 104 7.51 -32.42 -2.08
C LEU A 104 6.52 -32.93 -1.02
N SER A 105 5.43 -33.60 -1.39
CA SER A 105 4.41 -34.07 -0.41
C SER A 105 4.98 -34.92 0.73
N HIS A 106 6.07 -35.63 0.50
CA HIS A 106 6.71 -36.50 1.49
C HIS A 106 7.78 -35.77 2.35
N GLN A 107 8.34 -34.67 1.87
CA GLN A 107 9.53 -34.05 2.50
C GLN A 107 9.20 -32.93 3.49
N SER A 108 8.03 -32.28 3.36
CA SER A 108 7.70 -31.12 4.20
C SER A 108 6.21 -31.01 4.49
N TYR A 109 5.88 -30.70 5.75
CA TYR A 109 4.50 -30.55 6.23
C TYR A 109 3.73 -29.46 5.46
N SER A 110 4.45 -28.45 4.94
CA SER A 110 3.86 -27.33 4.20
C SER A 110 3.23 -27.74 2.86
N PHE A 111 3.61 -28.88 2.29
CA PHE A 111 3.11 -29.37 0.99
C PHE A 111 2.23 -30.62 1.10
N ARG A 112 1.77 -30.95 2.31
CA ARG A 112 0.94 -32.14 2.54
C ARG A 112 -0.46 -32.03 1.94
N ASP A 113 -1.00 -30.82 1.84
CA ASP A 113 -2.29 -30.53 1.22
C ASP A 113 -2.13 -29.52 0.09
N LEU A 114 -2.98 -29.61 -0.93
CA LEU A 114 -2.96 -28.69 -2.07
C LEU A 114 -3.18 -27.22 -1.64
N PRO A 115 -4.16 -26.86 -0.77
CA PRO A 115 -4.33 -25.49 -0.29
C PRO A 115 -3.13 -25.00 0.54
N SER A 116 -2.53 -25.88 1.34
CA SER A 116 -1.33 -25.58 2.14
C SER A 116 -0.12 -25.31 1.24
N SER A 117 0.06 -26.12 0.18
CA SER A 117 1.07 -25.94 -0.86
C SER A 117 0.90 -24.59 -1.57
N PHE A 118 -0.32 -24.27 -2.00
CA PHE A 118 -0.63 -22.99 -2.64
C PHE A 118 -0.29 -21.80 -1.74
N LEU A 119 -0.68 -21.86 -0.45
CA LEU A 119 -0.36 -20.81 0.52
C LEU A 119 1.14 -20.72 0.82
N SER A 120 1.85 -21.84 0.81
CA SER A 120 3.31 -21.88 0.97
C SER A 120 4.00 -21.19 -0.21
N LEU A 121 3.65 -21.56 -1.45
CA LEU A 121 4.19 -20.92 -2.65
C LEU A 121 3.82 -19.43 -2.76
N PHE A 122 2.61 -19.05 -2.35
CA PHE A 122 2.22 -17.64 -2.29
C PHE A 122 3.06 -16.86 -1.27
N ARG A 123 3.35 -17.45 -0.09
CA ARG A 123 4.26 -16.86 0.90
C ARG A 123 5.70 -16.75 0.38
N THR A 124 6.18 -17.75 -0.35
CA THR A 124 7.48 -17.70 -1.03
C THR A 124 7.52 -16.60 -2.10
N MET A 125 6.45 -16.46 -2.87
CA MET A 125 6.32 -15.39 -3.87
C MET A 125 6.38 -13.99 -3.24
N LEU A 126 5.83 -13.82 -2.03
CA LEU A 126 5.97 -12.61 -1.21
C LEU A 126 7.34 -12.48 -0.52
N ALA A 127 8.26 -13.41 -0.76
CA ALA A 127 9.57 -13.53 -0.12
C ALA A 127 9.53 -13.59 1.43
N MET A 128 8.43 -14.08 2.00
CA MET A 128 8.25 -14.17 3.46
C MET A 128 8.94 -15.39 4.08
N VAL A 129 9.20 -16.42 3.28
CA VAL A 129 9.75 -17.71 3.74
C VAL A 129 11.03 -18.01 2.97
N ARG A 130 12.09 -18.44 3.67
CA ARG A 130 13.36 -18.81 3.05
C ARG A 130 13.35 -20.28 2.63
N PHE A 131 14.15 -20.59 1.62
CA PHE A 131 14.32 -21.97 1.12
C PHE A 131 14.70 -22.98 2.23
N GLN A 132 15.57 -22.58 3.16
CA GLN A 132 16.01 -23.41 4.28
C GLN A 132 14.89 -23.80 5.26
N ASP A 133 13.82 -23.00 5.33
CA ASP A 133 12.68 -23.29 6.21
C ASP A 133 11.70 -24.28 5.56
N ILE A 134 11.86 -24.56 4.26
CA ILE A 134 10.93 -25.33 3.43
C ILE A 134 11.44 -26.75 3.15
N PHE A 135 12.76 -26.89 2.96
CA PHE A 135 13.41 -28.14 2.58
C PHE A 135 14.32 -28.65 3.70
N GLU A 136 14.04 -29.85 4.20
CA GLU A 136 14.91 -30.56 5.15
C GLU A 136 15.96 -31.44 4.45
N SER A 137 15.82 -31.69 3.14
CA SER A 137 16.70 -32.54 2.34
C SER A 137 17.16 -31.81 1.06
N ASP A 138 18.43 -31.97 0.71
CA ASP A 138 19.07 -31.29 -0.44
C ASP A 138 18.81 -32.03 -1.77
N ASP A 139 17.55 -32.07 -2.21
CA ASP A 139 17.22 -32.58 -3.54
C ASP A 139 17.48 -31.52 -4.63
N ALA A 140 18.49 -31.77 -5.47
CA ALA A 140 18.92 -30.82 -6.51
C ALA A 140 17.80 -30.50 -7.53
N PHE A 141 16.90 -31.46 -7.77
CA PHE A 141 15.75 -31.26 -8.66
C PHE A 141 14.78 -30.21 -8.12
N ASP A 142 14.46 -30.29 -6.83
CA ASP A 142 13.53 -29.37 -6.19
C ASP A 142 14.10 -27.96 -6.12
N MET A 143 15.41 -27.83 -5.89
CA MET A 143 16.10 -26.54 -5.94
C MET A 143 15.97 -25.86 -7.31
N ILE A 144 16.15 -26.61 -8.40
CA ILE A 144 16.03 -26.08 -9.77
C ILE A 144 14.59 -25.64 -10.05
N VAL A 145 13.61 -26.50 -9.73
CA VAL A 145 12.18 -26.19 -9.92
C VAL A 145 11.78 -24.94 -9.13
N PHE A 146 12.21 -24.82 -7.88
CA PHE A 146 11.89 -23.69 -7.00
C PHE A 146 12.55 -22.39 -7.48
N THR A 147 13.79 -22.47 -7.98
CA THR A 147 14.51 -21.32 -8.55
C THR A 147 13.81 -20.82 -9.81
N ILE A 148 13.40 -21.73 -10.71
CA ILE A 148 12.64 -21.38 -11.92
C ILE A 148 11.31 -20.74 -11.52
N PHE A 149 10.62 -21.31 -10.52
CA PHE A 149 9.37 -20.74 -10.01
C PHE A 149 9.55 -19.28 -9.54
N ILE A 150 10.52 -19.01 -8.66
CA ILE A 150 10.77 -17.67 -8.13
C ILE A 150 11.12 -16.70 -9.26
N PHE A 151 12.00 -17.12 -10.18
CA PHE A 151 12.43 -16.27 -11.29
C PHE A 151 11.28 -15.95 -12.25
N THR A 152 10.53 -16.97 -12.69
CA THR A 152 9.39 -16.79 -13.58
C THR A 152 8.29 -15.95 -12.92
N MET A 153 7.96 -16.21 -11.65
CA MET A 153 6.95 -15.43 -10.93
C MET A 153 7.38 -13.98 -10.72
N ALA A 154 8.64 -13.73 -10.37
CA ALA A 154 9.15 -12.38 -10.19
C ALA A 154 9.06 -11.57 -11.51
N ILE A 155 9.45 -12.17 -12.63
CA ILE A 155 9.37 -11.52 -13.95
C ILE A 155 7.93 -11.22 -14.34
N ILE A 156 7.04 -12.22 -14.26
CA ILE A 156 5.63 -12.04 -14.60
C ILE A 156 5.01 -10.98 -13.70
N LEU A 157 5.28 -11.04 -12.40
CA LEU A 157 4.70 -10.10 -11.46
C LEU A 157 5.19 -8.69 -11.72
N VAL A 158 6.50 -8.46 -11.68
CA VAL A 158 7.08 -7.11 -11.79
C VAL A 158 6.76 -6.50 -13.15
N ASN A 159 6.98 -7.22 -14.25
CA ASN A 159 6.85 -6.64 -15.58
C ASN A 159 5.39 -6.27 -15.90
N ILE A 160 4.44 -7.12 -15.53
CA ILE A 160 3.02 -6.86 -15.82
C ILE A 160 2.46 -5.83 -14.83
N PHE A 161 2.84 -5.90 -13.55
CA PHE A 161 2.41 -4.93 -12.55
C PHE A 161 2.89 -3.51 -12.89
N VAL A 162 4.17 -3.36 -13.25
CA VAL A 162 4.73 -2.07 -13.68
C VAL A 162 4.07 -1.58 -14.97
N CYS A 163 3.78 -2.48 -15.91
CA CYS A 163 3.07 -2.12 -17.14
C CYS A 163 1.68 -1.53 -16.87
N ILE A 164 0.85 -2.21 -16.07
CA ILE A 164 -0.50 -1.75 -15.71
C ILE A 164 -0.44 -0.42 -14.95
N LEU A 165 0.48 -0.29 -13.99
CA LEU A 165 0.62 0.95 -13.23
C LEU A 165 1.09 2.12 -14.10
N ASN A 166 2.07 1.88 -14.98
CA ASN A 166 2.58 2.91 -15.86
C ASN A 166 1.53 3.38 -16.88
N ASP A 167 0.74 2.45 -17.41
CA ASP A 167 -0.37 2.76 -18.32
C ASP A 167 -1.43 3.62 -17.62
N SER A 168 -1.85 3.23 -16.42
CA SER A 168 -2.81 4.02 -15.63
C SER A 168 -2.26 5.37 -15.16
N PHE A 169 -0.95 5.46 -14.90
CA PHE A 169 -0.29 6.72 -14.57
C PHE A 169 -0.24 7.67 -15.78
N ALA A 170 0.13 7.15 -16.96
CA ALA A 170 0.12 7.91 -18.21
C ALA A 170 -1.29 8.41 -18.56
N TYR A 171 -2.29 7.53 -18.45
CA TYR A 171 -3.69 7.85 -18.68
C TYR A 171 -4.19 9.00 -17.80
N ILE A 172 -3.83 9.03 -16.51
CA ILE A 172 -4.26 10.11 -15.61
C ILE A 172 -3.54 11.41 -15.91
N ARG A 173 -2.27 11.35 -16.29
CA ARG A 173 -1.49 12.53 -16.64
C ARG A 173 -1.99 13.18 -17.94
N GLU A 174 -2.33 12.37 -18.94
CA GLU A 174 -2.90 12.86 -20.21
C GLU A 174 -4.28 13.49 -19.98
N LYS A 175 -5.09 12.84 -19.14
CA LYS A 175 -6.51 13.17 -18.99
C LYS A 175 -6.77 14.09 -17.78
N GLY A 176 -5.71 14.54 -17.09
CA GLY A 176 -5.67 15.39 -15.89
C GLY A 176 -6.25 16.82 -16.02
N GLY A 177 -7.01 17.10 -17.09
CA GLY A 177 -7.89 18.26 -17.20
C GLY A 177 -9.38 17.93 -17.31
N ASN A 178 -9.77 16.67 -17.54
CA ASN A 178 -11.14 16.25 -17.86
C ASN A 178 -11.55 14.88 -17.27
N LEU A 179 -10.78 14.28 -16.36
CA LEU A 179 -11.20 13.12 -15.56
C LEU A 179 -12.05 13.64 -14.39
N THR A 180 -13.31 13.28 -14.18
CA THR A 180 -13.94 11.98 -14.39
C THR A 180 -15.46 12.16 -14.20
N GLU A 181 -16.27 11.53 -15.04
CA GLU A 181 -17.74 11.45 -14.91
C GLU A 181 -18.21 10.63 -13.68
N THR A 182 -17.28 10.08 -12.89
CA THR A 182 -17.61 9.17 -11.76
C THR A 182 -17.08 9.62 -10.41
N GLU A 183 -16.02 10.42 -10.35
CA GLU A 183 -15.53 11.14 -9.17
C GLU A 183 -14.62 12.25 -9.72
N PRO A 184 -15.11 13.47 -10.00
CA PRO A 184 -14.25 14.53 -10.50
C PRO A 184 -13.10 14.75 -9.51
N PHE A 185 -11.88 15.02 -9.99
CA PHE A 185 -10.91 15.70 -9.13
C PHE A 185 -11.65 16.91 -8.60
N ASP A 186 -11.95 16.90 -7.30
CA ASP A 186 -12.76 17.92 -6.68
C ASP A 186 -11.84 19.12 -6.47
N THR A 187 -11.50 19.73 -7.59
CA THR A 187 -10.68 20.94 -7.74
C THR A 187 -11.32 22.02 -6.89
N ASP A 188 -12.66 22.03 -6.86
CA ASP A 188 -13.49 22.84 -5.97
C ASP A 188 -13.25 22.52 -4.48
N LEU A 189 -13.24 21.25 -4.05
CA LEU A 189 -12.88 20.91 -2.65
C LEU A 189 -11.46 21.33 -2.28
N ASN A 190 -10.48 21.13 -3.17
CA ASN A 190 -9.10 21.52 -2.91
C ASN A 190 -8.98 23.06 -2.78
N GLU A 191 -9.61 23.80 -3.70
CA GLU A 191 -9.64 25.26 -3.68
C GLU A 191 -10.37 25.79 -2.43
N HIS A 192 -11.48 25.16 -2.05
CA HIS A 192 -12.24 25.51 -0.85
C HIS A 192 -11.48 25.19 0.44
N PHE A 193 -10.70 24.10 0.46
CA PHE A 193 -9.81 23.79 1.59
C PHE A 193 -8.71 24.87 1.72
N TRP A 194 -8.01 25.19 0.63
CA TRP A 194 -6.98 26.23 0.64
C TRP A 194 -7.52 27.62 0.93
N TRP A 195 -8.73 27.94 0.46
CA TRP A 195 -9.43 29.18 0.83
C TRP A 195 -9.69 29.23 2.34
N LYS A 196 -10.25 28.18 2.96
CA LYS A 196 -10.48 28.14 4.42
C LYS A 196 -9.19 28.21 5.23
N VAL A 197 -8.16 27.48 4.79
CA VAL A 197 -6.83 27.51 5.41
C VAL A 197 -6.21 28.90 5.32
N ASN A 198 -6.28 29.53 4.15
CA ASN A 198 -5.77 30.89 3.96
C ASN A 198 -6.59 31.93 4.75
N GLN A 199 -7.90 31.72 4.90
CA GLN A 199 -8.77 32.56 5.72
C GLN A 199 -8.43 32.43 7.21
N ALA A 200 -8.17 31.22 7.70
CA ALA A 200 -7.72 30.97 9.07
C ALA A 200 -6.31 31.54 9.33
N LEU A 201 -5.38 31.39 8.38
CA LEU A 201 -4.04 31.97 8.45
C LEU A 201 -4.07 33.49 8.39
N ASN A 202 -4.93 34.11 7.58
CA ASN A 202 -5.10 35.55 7.56
C ASN A 202 -5.71 36.10 8.85
N VAL A 203 -6.56 35.34 9.54
CA VAL A 203 -7.08 35.72 10.88
C VAL A 203 -5.98 35.61 11.95
N CYS A 204 -5.08 34.63 11.86
CA CYS A 204 -3.90 34.54 12.73
C CYS A 204 -2.81 35.58 12.40
N SER A 205 -2.68 35.98 11.12
CA SER A 205 -1.69 36.96 10.66
C SER A 205 -2.11 38.41 10.92
N LYS A 206 -3.42 38.68 11.07
CA LYS A 206 -3.97 40.03 11.35
C LYS A 206 -3.55 40.63 12.70
N GLY A 207 -2.79 39.90 13.52
CA GLY A 207 -2.15 40.38 14.74
C GLY A 207 -0.81 41.10 14.52
N LYS A 208 -0.30 41.23 13.29
CA LYS A 208 0.97 41.91 13.00
C LYS A 208 0.85 42.78 11.74
N ASN A 209 0.26 43.97 11.87
CA ASN A 209 0.25 44.97 10.81
C ASN A 209 1.58 45.73 10.74
N ASP A 210 1.86 46.22 9.52
CA ASP A 210 2.90 47.16 9.09
C ASP A 210 4.36 46.70 9.13
N ASP A 211 4.93 46.41 7.95
CA ASP A 211 5.90 47.36 7.38
C ASP A 211 6.08 47.19 5.87
N THR A 212 6.28 48.35 5.25
CA THR A 212 6.36 48.65 3.82
C THR A 212 7.64 48.09 3.17
N GLY A 213 7.50 47.48 1.98
CA GLY A 213 8.56 47.42 0.96
C GLY A 213 9.45 46.17 0.93
N ALA A 214 9.09 45.16 0.13
CA ALA A 214 10.02 44.05 -0.19
C ALA A 214 9.68 43.28 -1.50
N ASN A 215 9.11 43.93 -2.52
CA ASN A 215 8.62 43.21 -3.72
C ASN A 215 9.54 43.28 -4.96
N TYR A 216 10.85 43.54 -4.78
CA TYR A 216 11.81 43.60 -5.90
C TYR A 216 12.95 42.56 -5.85
N SER A 217 13.07 41.74 -4.79
CA SER A 217 14.22 40.83 -4.62
C SER A 217 13.94 39.34 -4.88
N SER A 218 12.67 38.88 -4.84
CA SER A 218 12.34 37.45 -4.98
C SER A 218 12.29 36.93 -6.42
N ASP A 219 12.09 37.79 -7.42
CA ASP A 219 12.03 37.36 -8.82
C ASP A 219 13.41 37.12 -9.45
N GLU A 220 14.45 37.82 -8.98
CA GLU A 220 15.82 37.64 -9.45
C GLU A 220 16.46 36.37 -8.89
N HIS A 221 16.13 36.00 -7.64
CA HIS A 221 16.58 34.77 -7.02
C HIS A 221 15.90 33.51 -7.58
N ARG A 222 14.64 33.60 -8.04
CA ARG A 222 13.96 32.49 -8.74
C ARG A 222 14.54 32.22 -10.13
N ARG A 223 14.97 33.26 -10.84
CA ARG A 223 15.58 33.13 -12.16
C ARG A 223 16.99 32.53 -12.09
N SER A 224 17.80 32.92 -11.11
CA SER A 224 19.13 32.32 -10.89
C SER A 224 19.03 30.87 -10.42
N PHE A 225 18.06 30.52 -9.57
CA PHE A 225 17.81 29.13 -9.18
C PHE A 225 17.31 28.25 -10.34
N GLN A 226 16.39 28.74 -11.18
CA GLN A 226 15.95 28.00 -12.37
C GLN A 226 17.08 27.81 -13.39
N GLN A 227 17.96 28.80 -13.55
CA GLN A 227 19.10 28.71 -14.47
C GLN A 227 20.13 27.68 -13.98
N ASN A 228 20.40 27.62 -12.68
CA ASN A 228 21.29 26.60 -12.10
C ASN A 228 20.66 25.19 -12.12
N MET A 229 19.33 25.08 -11.96
CA MET A 229 18.63 23.80 -12.01
C MET A 229 18.58 23.22 -13.42
N MET A 230 18.44 24.07 -14.45
CA MET A 230 18.55 23.63 -15.86
C MET A 230 19.96 23.21 -16.26
N GLN A 231 21.01 23.84 -15.69
CA GLN A 231 22.39 23.42 -15.94
C GLN A 231 22.75 22.10 -15.27
N LEU A 232 22.24 21.83 -14.06
CA LEU A 232 22.44 20.55 -13.37
C LEU A 232 21.79 19.39 -14.12
N ASP A 233 20.58 19.58 -14.65
CA ASP A 233 19.86 18.53 -15.39
C ASP A 233 20.57 18.17 -16.71
N GLN A 234 21.06 19.19 -17.44
CA GLN A 234 21.88 18.99 -18.64
C GLN A 234 23.21 18.28 -18.35
N MET A 235 23.84 18.58 -17.20
CA MET A 235 25.10 17.95 -16.81
C MET A 235 24.90 16.48 -16.40
N VAL A 236 23.81 16.15 -15.69
CA VAL A 236 23.46 14.77 -15.32
C VAL A 236 23.15 13.92 -16.55
N ILE A 237 22.37 14.45 -17.51
CA ILE A 237 22.05 13.74 -18.75
C ILE A 237 23.31 13.49 -19.59
N THR A 238 24.22 14.47 -19.66
CA THR A 238 25.48 14.32 -20.39
C THR A 238 26.40 13.28 -19.73
N LEU A 239 26.47 13.25 -18.39
CA LEU A 239 27.27 12.28 -17.64
C LEU A 239 26.69 10.86 -17.73
N PHE A 240 25.36 10.73 -17.82
CA PHE A 240 24.68 9.46 -18.05
C PHE A 240 24.94 8.90 -19.46
N PHE A 241 24.94 9.76 -20.48
CA PHE A 241 25.28 9.36 -21.86
C PHE A 241 26.76 8.97 -22.02
N LEU A 242 27.67 9.70 -21.37
CA LEU A 242 29.12 9.41 -21.43
C LEU A 242 29.52 8.11 -20.71
N HIS A 243 28.71 7.65 -19.74
CA HIS A 243 28.93 6.37 -19.05
C HIS A 243 28.30 5.17 -19.77
N PHE A 244 27.42 5.41 -20.75
CA PHE A 244 26.71 4.35 -21.49
C PHE A 244 27.29 4.09 -22.90
N GLU A 245 28.19 4.95 -23.38
CA GLU A 245 28.81 4.85 -24.71
C GLU A 245 30.34 4.59 -24.66
N GLY A 246 30.83 4.01 -23.55
CA GLY A 246 32.23 3.61 -23.33
C GLY A 246 32.38 2.17 -22.88
#